data_AF-A0A7R9UBV9-F1
#
_entry.id   AF-A0A7R9UBV9-F1
#
_cell.length_a   1.000
_cell.length_b   1.000
_cell.length_c   1.000
_cell.angle_alpha   90.00
_cell.angle_beta   90.00
_cell.angle_gamma   90.00
#
_symmetry.space_group_name_H-M   'P 1'
#
loop_
_entity.id
_entity.type
_entity.pdbx_description
1 polymer ?
#
loop_
_entity_poly.entity_id
_entity_poly.type
_entity_poly.pdbx_seq_one_letter_code
_entity_poly.pdbx_strand_id
1 'polypeptide(L)'
;MRADPDIALAGDCRKDARECSVGLFDCALLSDRDFLLKKVGQSWAGAQWLLRAPPELLSDREVVLTAVEQDAKMLKVAADELKKDRSFAVSAIDRNVEALAFAPEECRGDREIVRKAMEKDIRAFMSASQRLREDPELVKLAVKKDPDQIDVFYHLRDSQLLTREFCLELLEEAPGALGLLQGISPFKFHDEGDLVLAAVQRDGMALLHASKRLRRDLQVVLAAVKQDGEALRFASGDLRGNRSLVLAAVKQHGKALRFASGELRSDRNVVLAAVKQNGEALRCVSTDLLEDRAI
;
A
#
# COMPACT_ATOMS: atom_id res chain seq x y z
N MET A 1 -13.92 -14.01 1.71
CA MET A 1 -14.83 -15.17 1.61
C MET A 1 -16.27 -14.71 1.47
N ARG A 2 -16.76 -14.54 0.25
CA ARG A 2 -18.18 -14.60 -0.09
C ARG A 2 -18.26 -15.37 -1.40
N ALA A 3 -19.10 -16.39 -1.39
CA ALA A 3 -19.08 -17.54 -2.30
C ALA A 3 -19.34 -17.16 -3.76
N ASP A 4 -18.56 -17.77 -4.65
CA ASP A 4 -18.88 -17.96 -6.06
C ASP A 4 -20.16 -18.78 -6.21
N PRO A 5 -21.08 -18.39 -7.11
CA PRO A 5 -21.85 -19.35 -7.88
C PRO A 5 -21.33 -19.36 -9.32
N ASP A 6 -20.95 -20.55 -9.76
CA ASP A 6 -20.51 -20.92 -11.09
C ASP A 6 -21.09 -20.06 -12.23
N ILE A 7 -20.22 -19.31 -12.91
CA ILE A 7 -20.48 -18.82 -14.26
C ILE A 7 -20.34 -20.03 -15.18
N ALA A 8 -21.45 -20.71 -15.43
CA ALA A 8 -21.55 -21.68 -16.51
C ALA A 8 -21.22 -20.95 -17.83
N LEU A 9 -20.06 -21.28 -18.39
CA LEU A 9 -19.64 -20.89 -19.73
C LEU A 9 -20.65 -21.43 -20.75
N ALA A 10 -21.21 -20.52 -21.54
CA ALA A 10 -21.73 -20.71 -22.90
C ALA A 10 -22.45 -22.04 -23.19
N GLY A 11 -23.73 -22.11 -22.81
CA GLY A 11 -24.71 -22.93 -23.53
C GLY A 11 -25.18 -22.17 -24.78
N ASP A 12 -25.04 -22.80 -25.94
CA ASP A 12 -25.39 -22.32 -27.27
C ASP A 12 -26.80 -21.69 -27.33
N CYS A 13 -26.88 -20.36 -27.22
CA CYS A 13 -28.13 -19.60 -27.25
C CYS A 13 -28.61 -19.40 -28.70
N ARG A 14 -28.56 -20.46 -29.52
CA ARG A 14 -28.92 -20.43 -30.95
C ARG A 14 -30.20 -21.14 -31.31
N LYS A 15 -30.90 -21.84 -30.40
CA LYS A 15 -32.03 -22.67 -30.85
C LYS A 15 -33.40 -22.51 -30.20
N ASP A 16 -33.56 -22.04 -28.96
CA ASP A 16 -34.92 -22.01 -28.40
C ASP A 16 -35.21 -20.68 -27.68
N ALA A 17 -35.82 -19.76 -28.42
CA ALA A 17 -36.39 -18.51 -27.92
C ALA A 17 -37.68 -18.71 -27.09
N ARG A 18 -37.84 -19.86 -26.45
CA ARG A 18 -38.98 -20.20 -25.58
C ARG A 18 -38.39 -20.90 -24.37
N GLU A 19 -38.73 -20.42 -23.19
CA GLU A 19 -38.31 -20.92 -21.86
C GLU A 19 -37.02 -20.30 -21.29
N CYS A 20 -37.03 -18.98 -21.11
CA CYS A 20 -36.28 -18.37 -20.00
C CYS A 20 -37.21 -17.45 -19.22
N SER A 21 -37.59 -17.88 -18.01
CA SER A 21 -38.64 -17.31 -17.16
C SER A 21 -38.22 -16.05 -16.40
N VAL A 22 -37.35 -15.21 -16.98
CA VAL A 22 -36.96 -13.92 -16.41
C VAL A 22 -36.94 -12.86 -17.50
N GLY A 23 -38.14 -12.42 -17.91
CA GLY A 23 -38.36 -11.26 -18.77
C GLY A 23 -37.83 -11.42 -20.20
N LEU A 24 -38.74 -11.39 -21.18
CA LEU A 24 -38.40 -11.24 -22.59
C LEU A 24 -37.61 -9.94 -22.78
N PHE A 25 -36.29 -10.03 -22.80
CA PHE A 25 -35.46 -8.96 -23.34
C PHE A 25 -35.63 -9.04 -24.85
N ASP A 26 -36.25 -8.02 -25.43
CA ASP A 26 -36.43 -7.96 -26.87
C ASP A 26 -35.06 -7.88 -27.54
N CYS A 27 -34.62 -8.96 -28.19
CA CYS A 27 -33.32 -9.04 -28.85
C CYS A 27 -33.14 -7.91 -29.89
N ALA A 28 -34.24 -7.38 -30.42
CA ALA A 28 -34.24 -6.22 -31.31
C ALA A 28 -33.71 -4.96 -30.62
N LEU A 29 -34.09 -4.69 -29.36
CA LEU A 29 -33.64 -3.51 -28.62
C LEU A 29 -32.17 -3.61 -28.19
N LEU A 30 -31.68 -4.82 -27.92
CA LEU A 30 -30.27 -5.05 -27.61
C LEU A 30 -29.35 -4.90 -28.83
N SER A 31 -29.92 -4.88 -30.03
CA SER A 31 -29.19 -4.63 -31.28
C SER A 31 -29.18 -3.15 -31.69
N ASP A 32 -29.97 -2.31 -31.02
CA ASP A 32 -29.96 -0.85 -31.22
C ASP A 32 -28.82 -0.22 -30.42
N ARG A 33 -27.85 0.31 -31.16
CA ARG A 33 -26.64 0.96 -30.63
C ARG A 33 -26.96 2.11 -29.68
N ASP A 34 -27.83 3.04 -30.07
CA ASP A 34 -28.07 4.28 -29.33
C ASP A 34 -28.90 4.01 -28.07
N PHE A 35 -29.84 3.06 -28.17
CA PHE A 35 -30.55 2.54 -27.01
C PHE A 35 -29.58 1.90 -26.01
N LEU A 36 -28.71 1.00 -26.49
CA LEU A 36 -27.76 0.31 -25.63
C LEU A 36 -26.77 1.30 -25.00
N LEU A 37 -26.20 2.22 -25.77
CA LEU A 37 -25.29 3.26 -25.29
C LEU A 37 -25.92 4.09 -24.16
N LYS A 38 -27.18 4.53 -24.36
CA LYS A 38 -27.92 5.29 -23.35
C LYS A 38 -28.16 4.48 -22.08
N LYS A 39 -28.48 3.19 -22.20
CA LYS A 39 -28.74 2.32 -21.04
C LYS A 39 -27.49 2.01 -20.26
N VAL A 40 -26.42 1.65 -20.97
CA VAL A 40 -25.12 1.36 -20.40
C VAL A 40 -24.59 2.56 -19.61
N GLY A 41 -24.70 3.78 -20.14
CA GLY A 41 -24.21 4.99 -19.46
C GLY A 41 -25.03 5.45 -18.25
N GLN A 42 -26.17 4.83 -17.94
CA GLN A 42 -27.03 5.28 -16.83
C GLN A 42 -26.62 4.75 -15.46
N SER A 43 -26.01 3.57 -15.39
CA SER A 43 -25.64 2.94 -14.11
C SER A 43 -24.80 1.69 -14.29
N TRP A 44 -24.19 1.22 -13.19
CA TRP A 44 -23.59 -0.11 -13.07
C TRP A 44 -24.52 -1.24 -13.56
N ALA A 45 -25.81 -1.20 -13.19
CA ALA A 45 -26.79 -2.21 -13.61
C ALA A 45 -27.09 -2.13 -15.12
N GLY A 46 -27.03 -0.93 -15.68
CA GLY A 46 -27.13 -0.68 -17.12
C GLY A 46 -25.95 -1.30 -17.89
N ALA A 47 -24.74 -1.23 -17.34
CA ALA A 47 -23.55 -1.81 -17.96
C ALA A 47 -23.68 -3.32 -18.19
N GLN A 48 -24.37 -4.04 -17.30
CA GLN A 48 -24.61 -5.49 -17.44
C GLN A 48 -25.41 -5.87 -18.70
N TRP A 49 -26.08 -4.91 -19.36
CA TRP A 49 -26.77 -5.15 -20.62
C TRP A 49 -25.79 -5.51 -21.75
N LEU A 50 -24.54 -5.05 -21.66
CA LEU A 50 -23.50 -5.38 -22.63
C LEU A 50 -23.23 -6.90 -22.69
N LEU A 51 -23.44 -7.63 -21.59
CA LEU A 51 -23.26 -9.09 -21.53
C LEU A 51 -24.18 -9.87 -22.49
N ARG A 52 -25.28 -9.25 -22.92
CA ARG A 52 -26.27 -9.84 -23.83
C ARG A 52 -26.29 -9.16 -25.20
N ALA A 53 -25.37 -8.22 -25.44
CA ALA A 53 -25.28 -7.49 -26.68
C ALA A 53 -24.73 -8.38 -27.82
N PRO A 54 -25.15 -8.15 -29.07
CA PRO A 54 -24.62 -8.88 -30.21
C PRO A 54 -23.15 -8.47 -30.48
N PRO A 55 -22.35 -9.33 -31.15
CA PRO A 55 -20.91 -9.13 -31.34
C PRO A 55 -20.53 -7.78 -31.97
N GLU A 56 -21.38 -7.25 -32.85
CA GLU A 56 -21.16 -5.97 -33.52
C GLU A 56 -21.05 -4.82 -32.50
N LEU A 57 -21.85 -4.85 -31.43
CA LEU A 57 -21.82 -3.85 -30.37
C LEU A 57 -20.72 -4.11 -29.33
N LEU A 58 -20.23 -5.36 -29.23
CA LEU A 58 -19.02 -5.68 -28.46
C LEU A 58 -17.74 -5.16 -29.14
N SER A 59 -17.82 -4.87 -30.44
CA SER A 59 -16.78 -4.20 -31.23
C SER A 59 -16.99 -2.68 -31.33
N ASP A 60 -18.09 -2.14 -30.79
CA ASP A 60 -18.32 -0.70 -30.77
C ASP A 60 -17.54 -0.04 -29.62
N ARG A 61 -16.51 0.72 -30.00
CA ARG A 61 -15.61 1.38 -29.06
C ARG A 61 -16.33 2.19 -27.99
N GLU A 62 -17.30 3.01 -28.37
CA GLU A 62 -17.90 3.95 -27.41
C GLU A 62 -18.89 3.24 -26.49
N VAL A 63 -19.70 2.32 -27.03
CA VAL A 63 -20.61 1.50 -26.21
C VAL A 63 -19.84 0.75 -25.12
N VAL A 64 -18.73 0.09 -25.50
CA VAL A 64 -17.93 -0.67 -24.54
C VAL A 64 -17.25 0.26 -23.53
N LEU A 65 -16.68 1.38 -23.96
CA LEU A 65 -16.01 2.29 -23.03
C LEU A 65 -16.98 2.96 -22.04
N THR A 66 -18.17 3.34 -22.48
CA THR A 66 -19.23 3.82 -21.57
C THR A 66 -19.64 2.74 -20.57
N ALA A 67 -19.59 1.45 -20.96
CA ALA A 67 -19.83 0.35 -20.03
C ALA A 67 -18.72 0.18 -19.01
N VAL A 68 -17.46 0.28 -19.45
CA VAL A 68 -16.27 0.20 -18.59
C VAL A 68 -16.24 1.33 -17.55
N GLU A 69 -16.69 2.52 -17.93
CA GLU A 69 -16.82 3.66 -17.02
C GLU A 69 -17.73 3.33 -15.82
N GLN A 70 -18.77 2.53 -16.04
CA GLN A 70 -19.70 2.09 -14.99
C GLN A 70 -19.25 0.81 -14.26
N ASP A 71 -18.63 -0.13 -14.98
CA ASP A 71 -18.10 -1.38 -14.43
C ASP A 71 -16.86 -1.83 -15.22
N ALA A 72 -15.69 -1.78 -14.57
CA ALA A 72 -14.41 -2.19 -15.13
C ALA A 72 -14.43 -3.62 -15.73
N LYS A 73 -15.26 -4.53 -15.20
CA LYS A 73 -15.37 -5.91 -15.70
C LYS A 73 -15.87 -6.00 -17.13
N MET A 74 -16.56 -4.96 -17.63
CA MET A 74 -17.08 -4.92 -18.99
C MET A 74 -15.97 -4.96 -20.04
N LEU A 75 -14.72 -4.65 -19.67
CA LEU A 75 -13.57 -4.83 -20.57
C LEU A 75 -13.40 -6.29 -21.02
N LYS A 76 -13.82 -7.27 -20.19
CA LYS A 76 -13.70 -8.71 -20.53
C LYS A 76 -14.55 -9.12 -21.73
N VAL A 77 -15.71 -8.49 -21.89
CA VAL A 77 -16.67 -8.84 -22.95
C VAL A 77 -16.42 -8.09 -24.25
N ALA A 78 -15.52 -7.11 -24.25
CA ALA A 78 -15.08 -6.43 -25.46
C ALA A 78 -14.54 -7.44 -26.49
N ALA A 79 -14.78 -7.16 -27.76
CA ALA A 79 -14.25 -7.95 -28.86
C ALA A 79 -12.71 -7.99 -28.83
N ASP A 80 -12.11 -9.07 -29.32
CA ASP A 80 -10.67 -9.30 -29.27
C ASP A 80 -9.88 -8.22 -30.03
N GLU A 81 -10.45 -7.68 -31.10
CA GLU A 81 -9.86 -6.58 -31.86
C GLU A 81 -9.72 -5.32 -31.01
N LEU A 82 -10.75 -4.98 -30.23
CA LEU A 82 -10.70 -3.82 -29.32
C LEU A 82 -9.72 -4.05 -28.18
N LYS A 83 -9.72 -5.24 -27.57
CA LYS A 83 -8.80 -5.57 -26.48
C LYS A 83 -7.32 -5.49 -26.91
N LYS A 84 -7.03 -5.80 -28.18
CA LYS A 84 -5.68 -5.68 -28.75
C LYS A 84 -5.31 -4.25 -29.17
N ASP A 85 -6.29 -3.34 -29.31
CA ASP A 85 -6.04 -1.94 -29.59
C ASP A 85 -5.51 -1.22 -28.35
N ARG A 86 -4.24 -0.80 -28.41
CA ARG A 86 -3.58 -0.04 -27.35
C ARG A 86 -4.32 1.26 -27.02
N SER A 87 -4.81 1.98 -28.04
CA SER A 87 -5.54 3.24 -27.85
C SER A 87 -6.85 2.99 -27.10
N PHE A 88 -7.52 1.88 -27.40
CA PHE A 88 -8.72 1.45 -26.69
C PHE A 88 -8.44 1.16 -25.22
N ALA A 89 -7.44 0.33 -24.94
CA ALA A 89 -7.07 -0.02 -23.57
C ALA A 89 -6.71 1.21 -22.72
N VAL A 90 -5.95 2.16 -23.27
CA VAL A 90 -5.64 3.43 -22.59
C VAL A 90 -6.91 4.22 -22.27
N SER A 91 -7.83 4.36 -23.24
CA SER A 91 -9.10 5.05 -23.00
C SER A 91 -9.98 4.37 -21.95
N ALA A 92 -9.97 3.03 -21.91
CA ALA A 92 -10.72 2.25 -20.91
C ALA A 92 -10.19 2.51 -19.50
N ILE A 93 -8.87 2.45 -19.33
CA ILE A 93 -8.18 2.74 -18.05
C ILE A 93 -8.36 4.21 -17.66
N ASP A 94 -8.37 5.11 -18.65
CA ASP A 94 -8.55 6.53 -18.38
C ASP A 94 -9.92 6.87 -17.81
N ARG A 95 -10.96 6.15 -18.24
CA ARG A 95 -12.33 6.23 -17.73
C ARG A 95 -12.51 5.50 -16.40
N ASN A 96 -11.87 4.34 -16.24
CA ASN A 96 -11.93 3.55 -15.01
C ASN A 96 -10.61 2.79 -14.79
N VAL A 97 -9.82 3.19 -13.79
CA VAL A 97 -8.48 2.63 -13.53
C VAL A 97 -8.55 1.14 -13.18
N GLU A 98 -9.64 0.68 -12.56
CA GLU A 98 -9.84 -0.74 -12.24
C GLU A 98 -9.93 -1.63 -13.49
N ALA A 99 -10.19 -1.05 -14.67
CA ALA A 99 -10.22 -1.78 -15.93
C ALA A 99 -8.88 -2.45 -16.25
N LEU A 100 -7.75 -1.93 -15.74
CA LEU A 100 -6.44 -2.55 -15.89
C LEU A 100 -6.42 -4.00 -15.36
N ALA A 101 -7.18 -4.32 -14.30
CA ALA A 101 -7.27 -5.66 -13.72
C ALA A 101 -7.86 -6.70 -14.70
N PHE A 102 -8.62 -6.23 -15.69
CA PHE A 102 -9.34 -7.05 -16.66
C PHE A 102 -8.78 -6.91 -18.08
N ALA A 103 -7.73 -6.09 -18.25
CA ALA A 103 -7.06 -5.90 -19.53
C ALA A 103 -6.20 -7.13 -19.90
N PRO A 104 -5.92 -7.33 -21.20
CA PRO A 104 -5.02 -8.39 -21.66
C PRO A 104 -3.61 -8.26 -21.06
N GLU A 105 -2.86 -9.37 -21.07
CA GLU A 105 -1.50 -9.42 -20.51
C GLU A 105 -0.56 -8.41 -21.16
N GLU A 106 -0.74 -8.14 -22.45
CA GLU A 106 0.03 -7.15 -23.20
C GLU A 106 -0.15 -5.74 -22.62
N CYS A 107 -1.36 -5.40 -22.18
CA CYS A 107 -1.66 -4.10 -21.57
C CYS A 107 -1.17 -4.04 -20.12
N ARG A 108 -1.38 -5.11 -19.35
CA ARG A 108 -0.85 -5.23 -17.97
C ARG A 108 0.69 -5.31 -17.95
N GLY A 109 1.30 -5.67 -19.07
CA GLY A 109 2.74 -5.72 -19.30
C GLY A 109 3.34 -4.47 -19.96
N ASP A 110 2.52 -3.49 -20.37
CA ASP A 110 2.97 -2.20 -20.92
C ASP A 110 3.29 -1.23 -19.77
N ARG A 111 4.58 -0.90 -19.65
CA ARG A 111 5.12 -0.06 -18.58
C ARG A 111 4.54 1.36 -18.59
N GLU A 112 4.25 1.91 -19.77
CA GLU A 112 3.70 3.26 -19.90
C GLU A 112 2.23 3.29 -19.45
N ILE A 113 1.45 2.27 -19.85
CA ILE A 113 0.05 2.13 -19.45
C ILE A 113 -0.07 1.97 -17.93
N VAL A 114 0.70 1.05 -17.36
CA VAL A 114 0.70 0.80 -15.91
C VAL A 114 1.14 2.05 -15.14
N ARG A 115 2.20 2.74 -15.59
CA ARG A 115 2.64 3.99 -14.95
C ARG A 115 1.55 5.06 -14.96
N LYS A 116 0.90 5.30 -16.11
CA LYS A 116 -0.22 6.26 -16.21
C LYS A 116 -1.39 5.89 -15.32
N ALA A 117 -1.69 4.59 -15.20
CA ALA A 117 -2.71 4.10 -14.28
C ALA A 117 -2.34 4.39 -12.80
N MET A 118 -1.09 4.11 -12.41
CA MET A 118 -0.54 4.42 -11.08
C MET A 118 -0.48 5.93 -10.78
N GLU A 119 -0.38 6.77 -11.81
CA GLU A 119 -0.45 8.22 -11.65
C GLU A 119 -1.83 8.66 -11.14
N LYS A 120 -2.90 8.00 -11.61
CA LYS A 120 -4.29 8.24 -11.21
C LYS A 120 -4.66 7.55 -9.90
N ASP A 121 -4.37 6.25 -9.79
CA ASP A 121 -4.64 5.44 -8.60
C ASP A 121 -3.52 4.41 -8.42
N ILE A 122 -2.82 4.50 -7.28
CA ILE A 122 -1.66 3.65 -7.00
C ILE A 122 -2.02 2.16 -6.91
N ARG A 123 -3.27 1.83 -6.58
CA ARG A 123 -3.77 0.45 -6.51
C ARG A 123 -3.72 -0.26 -7.86
N ALA A 124 -3.63 0.50 -8.96
CA ALA A 124 -3.42 -0.03 -10.30
C ALA A 124 -2.16 -0.90 -10.42
N PHE A 125 -1.15 -0.66 -9.58
CA PHE A 125 0.06 -1.47 -9.52
C PHE A 125 -0.24 -2.97 -9.31
N MET A 126 -1.28 -3.29 -8.51
CA MET A 126 -1.69 -4.67 -8.23
C MET A 126 -2.21 -5.40 -9.46
N SER A 127 -2.71 -4.65 -10.44
CA SER A 127 -3.23 -5.14 -11.71
C SER A 127 -2.16 -5.28 -12.78
N ALA A 128 -0.92 -4.85 -12.52
CA ALA A 128 0.18 -5.01 -13.45
C ALA A 128 0.60 -6.48 -13.58
N SER A 129 1.20 -6.82 -14.73
CA SER A 129 1.84 -8.12 -14.96
C SER A 129 2.85 -8.43 -13.86
N GLN A 130 3.10 -9.72 -13.59
CA GLN A 130 4.12 -10.12 -12.61
C GLN A 130 5.47 -9.47 -12.90
N ARG A 131 5.88 -9.44 -14.18
CA ARG A 131 7.12 -8.81 -14.62
C ARG A 131 7.22 -7.34 -14.22
N LEU A 132 6.15 -6.56 -14.35
CA LEU A 132 6.14 -5.15 -13.98
C LEU A 132 5.96 -4.91 -12.47
N ARG A 133 5.34 -5.85 -11.74
CA ARG A 133 5.32 -5.81 -10.27
C ARG A 133 6.70 -6.05 -9.65
N GLU A 134 7.64 -6.59 -10.41
CA GLU A 134 9.05 -6.74 -10.04
C GLU A 134 9.95 -5.67 -10.71
N ASP A 135 9.38 -4.67 -11.39
CA ASP A 135 10.15 -3.53 -11.94
C ASP A 135 10.58 -2.60 -10.80
N PRO A 136 11.90 -2.40 -10.59
CA PRO A 136 12.41 -1.60 -9.48
C PRO A 136 11.83 -0.18 -9.42
N GLU A 137 11.65 0.46 -10.58
CA GLU A 137 11.20 1.85 -10.66
C GLU A 137 9.71 1.98 -10.37
N LEU A 138 8.90 1.01 -10.81
CA LEU A 138 7.48 0.99 -10.48
C LEU A 138 7.26 0.67 -9.01
N VAL A 139 8.04 -0.24 -8.42
CA VAL A 139 8.01 -0.51 -6.97
C VAL A 139 8.37 0.75 -6.20
N LYS A 140 9.48 1.42 -6.52
CA LYS A 140 9.86 2.69 -5.87
C LYS A 140 8.75 3.74 -5.96
N LEU A 141 8.16 3.90 -7.15
CA LEU A 141 7.03 4.81 -7.36
C LEU A 141 5.82 4.45 -6.48
N ALA A 142 5.48 3.16 -6.38
CA ALA A 142 4.39 2.66 -5.56
C ALA A 142 4.60 3.00 -4.08
N VAL A 143 5.79 2.66 -3.55
CA VAL A 143 6.16 2.87 -2.15
C VAL A 143 6.22 4.36 -1.79
N LYS A 144 6.73 5.18 -2.71
CA LYS A 144 6.80 6.63 -2.50
C LYS A 144 5.42 7.29 -2.40
N LYS A 145 4.47 6.84 -3.21
CA LYS A 145 3.11 7.40 -3.24
C LYS A 145 2.23 6.91 -2.12
N ASP A 146 2.41 5.66 -1.68
CA ASP A 146 1.65 5.09 -0.57
C ASP A 146 2.54 4.19 0.31
N PRO A 147 3.28 4.81 1.25
CA PRO A 147 4.17 4.09 2.16
C PRO A 147 3.45 3.17 3.15
N ASP A 148 2.13 3.27 3.28
CA ASP A 148 1.35 2.45 4.23
C ASP A 148 0.69 1.25 3.55
N GLN A 149 0.69 1.19 2.20
CA GLN A 149 0.14 0.06 1.46
C GLN A 149 1.05 -1.17 1.51
N ILE A 150 0.71 -2.05 2.46
CA ILE A 150 1.26 -3.41 2.61
C ILE A 150 1.10 -4.24 1.32
N ASP A 151 0.13 -3.91 0.45
CA ASP A 151 -0.24 -4.73 -0.71
C ASP A 151 0.83 -4.79 -1.82
N VAL A 152 1.55 -3.69 -2.06
CA VAL A 152 2.67 -3.62 -3.01
C VAL A 152 3.74 -4.66 -2.68
N PHE A 153 3.88 -4.98 -1.39
CA PHE A 153 4.94 -5.79 -0.85
C PHE A 153 4.58 -7.27 -0.66
N TYR A 154 3.30 -7.64 -0.62
CA TYR A 154 2.90 -9.05 -0.57
C TYR A 154 3.48 -9.85 -1.74
N HIS A 155 3.60 -9.22 -2.91
CA HIS A 155 4.18 -9.85 -4.10
C HIS A 155 5.71 -9.85 -4.09
N LEU A 156 6.33 -8.95 -3.34
CA LEU A 156 7.77 -8.84 -3.26
C LEU A 156 8.40 -9.83 -2.28
N ARG A 157 7.63 -10.44 -1.35
CA ARG A 157 8.12 -11.36 -0.30
C ARG A 157 9.21 -12.34 -0.77
N ASP A 158 9.00 -12.99 -1.91
CA ASP A 158 9.91 -13.98 -2.48
C ASP A 158 10.63 -13.48 -3.75
N SER A 159 10.54 -12.18 -4.03
CA SER A 159 11.16 -11.57 -5.20
C SER A 159 12.67 -11.45 -5.04
N GLN A 160 13.38 -11.71 -6.14
CA GLN A 160 14.82 -11.47 -6.23
C GLN A 160 15.19 -9.98 -6.17
N LEU A 161 14.20 -9.09 -6.34
CA LEU A 161 14.40 -7.63 -6.30
C LEU A 161 14.89 -7.13 -4.94
N LEU A 162 14.55 -7.82 -3.85
CA LEU A 162 14.91 -7.43 -2.49
C LEU A 162 16.35 -7.82 -2.15
N THR A 163 17.24 -7.15 -2.83
CA THR A 163 18.67 -7.09 -2.50
C THR A 163 18.88 -6.08 -1.39
N ARG A 164 20.05 -6.16 -0.74
CA ARG A 164 20.45 -5.18 0.27
C ARG A 164 20.49 -3.78 -0.34
N GLU A 165 21.04 -3.67 -1.54
CA GLU A 165 21.21 -2.44 -2.30
C GLU A 165 19.86 -1.80 -2.60
N PHE A 166 18.90 -2.58 -3.12
CA PHE A 166 17.55 -2.08 -3.39
C PHE A 166 16.83 -1.61 -2.12
N CYS A 167 17.00 -2.32 -1.00
CA CYS A 167 16.40 -1.89 0.28
C CYS A 167 17.01 -0.58 0.77
N LEU A 168 18.32 -0.36 0.59
CA LEU A 168 18.97 0.91 0.94
C LEU A 168 18.46 2.05 0.05
N GLU A 169 18.39 1.84 -1.26
CA GLU A 169 17.81 2.82 -2.20
C GLU A 169 16.35 3.15 -1.84
N LEU A 170 15.56 2.14 -1.47
CA LEU A 170 14.17 2.33 -1.07
C LEU A 170 14.06 3.16 0.22
N LEU A 171 14.97 2.96 1.17
CA LEU A 171 15.02 3.74 2.42
C LEU A 171 15.51 5.17 2.19
N GLU A 172 16.35 5.42 1.18
CA GLU A 172 16.74 6.78 0.77
C GLU A 172 15.55 7.55 0.21
N GLU A 173 14.71 6.91 -0.59
CA GLU A 173 13.55 7.54 -1.22
C GLU A 173 12.29 7.56 -0.33
N ALA A 174 12.14 6.57 0.56
CA ALA A 174 10.97 6.39 1.42
C ALA A 174 11.37 5.87 2.83
N PRO A 175 11.69 6.77 3.78
CA PRO A 175 12.13 6.41 5.14
C PRO A 175 11.18 5.50 5.93
N GLY A 176 9.86 5.62 5.73
CA GLY A 176 8.84 4.79 6.38
C GLY A 176 8.80 3.34 5.87
N ALA A 177 9.55 3.02 4.80
CA ALA A 177 9.55 1.69 4.20
C ALA A 177 10.12 0.59 5.09
N LEU A 178 10.79 0.91 6.21
CA LEU A 178 11.30 -0.15 7.08
C LEU A 178 10.20 -0.93 7.79
N GLY A 179 9.06 -0.30 8.11
CA GLY A 179 7.86 -1.03 8.57
C GLY A 179 7.33 -2.00 7.52
N LEU A 180 7.48 -1.65 6.24
CA LEU A 180 7.08 -2.47 5.09
C LEU A 180 8.02 -3.66 4.88
N LEU A 181 9.32 -3.51 5.15
CA LEU A 181 10.30 -4.60 5.09
C LEU A 181 10.00 -5.75 6.06
N GLN A 182 9.28 -5.50 7.16
CA GLN A 182 8.85 -6.55 8.09
C GLN A 182 7.82 -7.51 7.47
N GLY A 183 6.93 -7.01 6.60
CA GLY A 183 5.88 -7.81 5.94
C GLY A 183 6.42 -8.69 4.81
N ILE A 184 7.51 -8.24 4.20
CA ILE A 184 8.19 -8.86 3.06
C ILE A 184 9.03 -10.05 3.51
N SER A 185 9.78 -9.93 4.60
CA SER A 185 10.51 -11.06 5.16
C SER A 185 10.77 -10.80 6.64
N PRO A 186 10.10 -11.52 7.56
CA PRO A 186 10.36 -11.38 8.98
C PRO A 186 11.81 -11.74 9.37
N PHE A 187 12.63 -12.25 8.45
CA PHE A 187 13.90 -12.89 8.80
C PHE A 187 15.16 -12.30 8.14
N LYS A 188 15.08 -11.54 7.03
CA LYS A 188 16.30 -11.22 6.27
C LYS A 188 17.05 -9.97 6.76
N PHE A 189 16.36 -8.83 6.96
CA PHE A 189 17.04 -7.53 7.11
C PHE A 189 17.01 -6.93 8.53
N HIS A 190 16.11 -7.39 9.40
CA HIS A 190 15.96 -6.86 10.77
C HIS A 190 17.17 -7.08 11.69
N ASP A 191 18.11 -7.93 11.26
CA ASP A 191 19.36 -8.25 11.94
C ASP A 191 20.59 -7.59 11.28
N GLU A 192 20.43 -6.98 10.12
CA GLU A 192 21.53 -6.32 9.41
C GLU A 192 21.81 -4.95 10.02
N GLY A 193 22.93 -4.84 10.74
CA GLY A 193 23.29 -3.64 11.50
C GLY A 193 23.31 -2.38 10.63
N ASP A 194 23.95 -2.43 9.45
CA ASP A 194 24.08 -1.28 8.56
C ASP A 194 22.73 -0.79 8.00
N LEU A 195 21.84 -1.72 7.62
CA LEU A 195 20.53 -1.39 7.05
C LEU A 195 19.61 -0.81 8.11
N VAL A 196 19.57 -1.43 9.29
CA VAL A 196 18.81 -0.91 10.43
C VAL A 196 19.37 0.45 10.85
N LEU A 197 20.69 0.63 10.88
CA LEU A 197 21.31 1.91 11.20
C LEU A 197 20.92 3.00 10.20
N ALA A 198 20.97 2.71 8.89
CA ALA A 198 20.57 3.64 7.83
C ALA A 198 19.11 4.06 7.99
N ALA A 199 18.23 3.12 8.32
CA ALA A 199 16.82 3.41 8.50
C ALA A 199 16.50 4.21 9.77
N VAL A 200 17.09 3.85 10.92
CA VAL A 200 16.82 4.59 12.16
C VAL A 200 17.37 6.02 12.13
N GLN A 201 18.37 6.29 11.29
CA GLN A 201 18.85 7.65 11.04
C GLN A 201 17.84 8.50 10.25
N ARG A 202 16.88 7.87 9.55
CA ARG A 202 15.84 8.56 8.76
C ARG A 202 14.49 8.57 9.45
N ASP A 203 14.15 7.48 10.15
CA ASP A 203 12.97 7.33 11.00
C ASP A 203 13.35 6.57 12.28
N GLY A 204 13.43 7.26 13.43
CA GLY A 204 13.80 6.68 14.70
C GLY A 204 12.83 5.58 15.17
N MET A 205 11.56 5.64 14.73
CA MET A 205 10.56 4.63 15.05
C MET A 205 10.82 3.29 14.33
N ALA A 206 11.65 3.29 13.29
CA ALA A 206 12.13 2.08 12.61
C ALA A 206 12.80 1.08 13.59
N LEU A 207 13.29 1.55 14.74
CA LEU A 207 13.84 0.71 15.80
C LEU A 207 12.85 -0.35 16.32
N LEU A 208 11.53 -0.11 16.23
CA LEU A 208 10.48 -1.08 16.56
C LEU A 208 10.64 -2.39 15.76
N HIS A 209 11.16 -2.32 14.56
CA HIS A 209 11.27 -3.46 13.64
C HIS A 209 12.65 -4.13 13.70
N ALA A 210 13.64 -3.47 14.31
CA ALA A 210 14.96 -4.05 14.53
C ALA A 210 14.89 -5.32 15.39
N SER A 211 15.84 -6.23 15.23
CA SER A 211 15.91 -7.43 16.07
C SER A 211 16.17 -7.10 17.54
N LYS A 212 15.90 -8.07 18.41
CA LYS A 212 16.24 -7.93 19.84
C LYS A 212 17.73 -7.69 20.07
N ARG A 213 18.60 -8.20 19.18
CA ARG A 213 20.04 -7.96 19.21
C ARG A 213 20.34 -6.49 18.95
N LEU A 214 19.80 -5.92 17.87
CA LEU A 214 20.05 -4.52 17.50
C LEU A 214 19.35 -3.51 18.42
N ARG A 215 18.23 -3.88 19.07
CA ARG A 215 17.63 -3.08 20.16
C ARG A 215 18.46 -3.07 21.47
N ARG A 216 19.50 -3.88 21.54
CA ARG A 216 20.53 -3.85 22.60
C ARG A 216 21.82 -3.17 22.12
N ASP A 217 21.93 -2.88 20.84
CA ASP A 217 23.09 -2.18 20.30
C ASP A 217 22.99 -0.68 20.62
N LEU A 218 23.92 -0.19 21.42
CA LEU A 218 23.93 1.21 21.85
C LEU A 218 24.06 2.17 20.66
N GLN A 219 24.82 1.84 19.62
CA GLN A 219 25.02 2.73 18.47
C GLN A 219 23.73 2.88 17.67
N VAL A 220 23.07 1.75 17.38
CA VAL A 220 21.79 1.74 16.65
C VAL A 220 20.71 2.49 17.44
N VAL A 221 20.56 2.18 18.72
CA VAL A 221 19.55 2.81 19.57
C VAL A 221 19.83 4.30 19.76
N LEU A 222 21.09 4.69 19.92
CA LEU A 222 21.46 6.11 20.03
C LEU A 222 21.16 6.88 18.74
N ALA A 223 21.40 6.27 17.57
CA ALA A 223 21.03 6.87 16.29
C ALA A 223 19.52 7.08 16.19
N ALA A 224 18.73 6.06 16.54
CA ALA A 224 17.27 6.15 16.58
C ALA A 224 16.78 7.25 17.52
N VAL A 225 17.31 7.31 18.75
CA VAL A 225 16.95 8.29 19.78
C VAL A 225 17.30 9.73 19.38
N LYS A 226 18.41 9.91 18.67
CA LYS A 226 18.80 11.23 18.14
C LYS A 226 17.86 11.70 17.03
N GLN A 227 17.28 10.78 16.27
CA GLN A 227 16.29 11.08 15.25
C GLN A 227 14.92 11.36 15.92
N ASP A 228 14.45 10.44 16.77
CA ASP A 228 13.21 10.55 17.55
C ASP A 228 13.42 10.07 18.99
N GLY A 229 13.25 10.98 19.96
CA GLY A 229 13.41 10.67 21.38
C GLY A 229 12.44 9.61 21.89
N GLU A 230 11.25 9.44 21.28
CA GLU A 230 10.32 8.38 21.65
C GLU A 230 10.82 6.98 21.29
N ALA A 231 11.76 6.84 20.35
CA ALA A 231 12.36 5.56 19.96
C ALA A 231 12.97 4.79 21.16
N LEU A 232 13.32 5.50 22.25
CA LEU A 232 13.76 4.91 23.51
C LEU A 232 12.84 3.79 24.02
N ARG A 233 11.53 3.87 23.73
CA ARG A 233 10.56 2.83 24.12
C ARG A 233 10.87 1.44 23.56
N PHE A 234 11.57 1.36 22.44
CA PHE A 234 11.93 0.09 21.78
C PHE A 234 13.30 -0.44 22.21
N ALA A 235 14.09 0.38 22.90
CA ALA A 235 15.37 -0.05 23.45
C ALA A 235 15.19 -1.15 24.51
N SER A 236 16.21 -2.00 24.64
CA SER A 236 16.27 -2.98 25.72
C SER A 236 16.20 -2.34 27.11
N GLY A 237 15.77 -3.09 28.13
CA GLY A 237 15.67 -2.60 29.51
C GLY A 237 16.97 -1.98 30.01
N ASP A 238 18.10 -2.63 29.74
CA ASP A 238 19.43 -2.17 30.15
C ASP A 238 19.77 -0.80 29.55
N LEU A 239 19.44 -0.60 28.27
CA LEU A 239 19.63 0.69 27.60
C LEU A 239 18.65 1.76 28.07
N ARG A 240 17.42 1.40 28.47
CA ARG A 240 16.49 2.34 29.13
C ARG A 240 16.96 2.75 30.52
N GLY A 241 17.89 2.00 31.12
CA GLY A 241 18.65 2.37 32.32
C GLY A 241 19.96 3.10 32.04
N ASN A 242 20.34 3.30 30.78
CA ASN A 242 21.56 4.02 30.44
C ASN A 242 21.32 5.53 30.54
N ARG A 243 21.90 6.15 31.58
CA ARG A 243 21.73 7.58 31.86
C ARG A 243 22.07 8.48 30.68
N SER A 244 23.16 8.21 29.96
CA SER A 244 23.59 9.04 28.83
C SER A 244 22.61 8.95 27.65
N LEU A 245 22.11 7.75 27.36
CA LEU A 245 21.11 7.53 26.31
C LEU A 245 19.77 8.17 26.66
N VAL A 246 19.29 8.00 27.90
CA VAL A 246 18.04 8.61 28.36
C VAL A 246 18.15 10.14 28.34
N LEU A 247 19.30 10.71 28.74
CA LEU A 247 19.55 12.14 28.63
C LEU A 247 19.48 12.64 27.19
N ALA A 248 19.99 11.87 26.21
CA ALA A 248 19.84 12.20 24.80
C ALA A 248 18.36 12.18 24.39
N ALA A 249 17.61 11.15 24.80
CA ALA A 249 16.18 11.00 24.50
C ALA A 249 15.34 12.15 25.06
N VAL A 250 15.50 12.51 26.33
CA VAL A 250 14.70 13.58 26.96
C VAL A 250 15.07 14.97 26.45
N LYS A 251 16.32 15.19 26.05
CA LYS A 251 16.73 16.44 25.39
C LYS A 251 16.09 16.59 24.01
N GLN A 252 15.89 15.47 23.31
CA GLN A 252 15.21 15.47 22.02
C GLN A 252 13.69 15.54 22.19
N HIS A 253 13.12 14.75 23.11
CA HIS A 253 11.70 14.69 23.41
C HIS A 253 11.45 14.44 24.90
N GLY A 254 11.05 15.45 25.67
CA GLY A 254 10.99 15.40 27.13
C GLY A 254 10.03 14.35 27.68
N LYS A 255 8.95 14.05 26.96
CA LYS A 255 8.03 12.95 27.32
C LYS A 255 8.63 11.55 27.15
N ALA A 256 9.79 11.42 26.51
CA ALA A 256 10.53 10.16 26.44
C ALA A 256 10.96 9.65 27.82
N LEU A 257 10.98 10.53 28.84
CA LEU A 257 11.23 10.17 30.24
C LEU A 257 10.35 9.01 30.70
N ARG A 258 9.11 8.91 30.21
CA ARG A 258 8.18 7.83 30.56
C ARG A 258 8.72 6.43 30.24
N PHE A 259 9.64 6.34 29.28
CA PHE A 259 10.22 5.08 28.82
C PHE A 259 11.52 4.73 29.55
N ALA A 260 12.11 5.65 30.31
CA ALA A 260 13.31 5.41 31.10
C ALA A 260 13.07 4.37 32.21
N SER A 261 14.15 3.81 32.76
CA SER A 261 14.09 2.99 33.96
C SER A 261 13.49 3.78 35.14
N GLY A 262 12.90 3.06 36.10
CA GLY A 262 12.33 3.66 37.31
C GLY A 262 13.32 4.57 38.02
N GLU A 263 14.57 4.13 38.16
CA GLU A 263 15.68 4.88 38.76
C GLU A 263 15.94 6.22 38.06
N LEU A 264 15.95 6.24 36.73
CA LEU A 264 16.22 7.48 35.96
C LEU A 264 15.02 8.42 35.88
N ARG A 265 13.80 7.92 36.04
CA ARG A 265 12.62 8.78 36.27
C ARG A 265 12.65 9.47 37.64
N SER A 266 13.52 9.00 38.54
CA SER A 266 13.79 9.61 39.82
C SER A 266 15.17 10.30 39.89
N ASP A 267 15.96 10.29 38.80
CA ASP A 267 17.20 11.06 38.74
C ASP A 267 16.85 12.53 38.52
N ARG A 268 17.11 13.36 39.53
CA ARG A 268 16.85 14.80 39.51
C ARG A 268 17.40 15.49 38.27
N ASN A 269 18.60 15.14 37.81
CA ASN A 269 19.20 15.79 36.64
C ASN A 269 18.49 15.40 35.34
N VAL A 270 18.06 14.14 35.23
CA VAL A 270 17.32 13.65 34.07
C VAL A 270 15.91 14.26 34.03
N VAL A 271 15.24 14.29 35.19
CA VAL A 271 13.91 14.89 35.33
C VAL A 271 13.94 16.38 34.99
N LEU A 272 14.88 17.15 35.56
CA LEU A 272 15.03 18.57 35.24
C LEU A 272 15.29 18.80 33.75
N ALA A 273 16.10 17.95 33.11
CA ALA A 273 16.32 18.04 31.66
C ALA A 273 15.04 17.78 30.86
N ALA A 274 14.24 16.79 31.27
CA ALA A 274 12.97 16.45 30.62
C ALA A 274 11.91 17.54 30.79
N VAL A 275 11.73 18.08 32.01
CA VAL A 275 10.78 19.14 32.33
C VAL A 275 11.16 20.45 31.65
N LYS A 276 12.46 20.78 31.63
CA LYS A 276 12.97 21.94 30.89
C LYS A 276 12.69 21.84 29.39
N GLN A 277 12.72 20.64 28.84
CA GLN A 277 12.41 20.41 27.42
C GLN A 277 10.89 20.45 27.18
N ASN A 278 10.09 19.83 28.04
CA ASN A 278 8.63 19.82 27.96
C ASN A 278 8.02 19.69 29.37
N GLY A 279 7.30 20.72 29.81
CA GLY A 279 6.67 20.76 31.14
C GLY A 279 5.66 19.63 31.39
N GLU A 280 5.07 19.04 30.35
CA GLU A 280 4.19 17.87 30.50
C GLU A 280 4.95 16.60 30.90
N ALA A 281 6.28 16.59 30.80
CA ALA A 281 7.12 15.49 31.29
C ALA A 281 6.99 15.27 32.80
N LEU A 282 6.54 16.28 33.57
CA LEU A 282 6.21 16.15 34.99
C LEU A 282 5.25 15.00 35.29
N ARG A 283 4.31 14.70 34.38
CA ARG A 283 3.37 13.56 34.53
C ARG A 283 4.07 12.19 34.55
N CYS A 284 5.33 12.13 34.13
CA CYS A 284 6.11 10.90 33.99
C CYS A 284 7.13 10.72 35.12
N VAL A 285 7.25 11.70 36.03
CA VAL A 285 8.16 11.69 37.18
C VAL A 285 7.57 10.81 38.29
N SER A 286 8.43 10.18 39.10
CA SER A 286 7.97 9.45 40.29
C SER A 286 7.30 10.39 41.29
N THR A 287 6.28 9.91 41.99
CA THR A 287 5.56 10.66 43.03
C THR A 287 6.49 11.29 44.06
N ASP A 288 7.58 10.62 44.41
CA ASP A 288 8.55 11.03 45.42
C ASP A 288 9.29 12.35 45.07
N LEU A 289 9.35 12.72 43.78
CA LEU A 289 9.99 13.96 43.31
C LEU A 289 8.99 15.05 42.97
N LEU A 290 7.69 14.76 42.93
CA LEU A 290 6.65 15.77 42.76
C LEU A 290 6.51 16.65 44.02
N GLU A 291 7.04 16.20 45.16
CA GLU A 291 7.10 16.96 46.40
C GLU A 291 8.33 17.90 46.48
N ASP A 292 9.31 17.75 45.58
CA ASP A 292 10.49 18.63 45.50
C ASP A 292 10.12 19.94 44.79
N ARG A 293 10.05 21.03 45.55
CA ARG A 293 9.72 22.38 45.06
C ARG A 293 10.74 22.96 44.07
N ALA A 294 11.86 22.27 43.83
CA ALA A 294 12.91 22.70 42.91
C ALA A 294 12.80 22.10 41.50
N ILE A 295 11.75 21.33 41.20
CA ILE A 295 11.50 20.68 39.90
C ILE A 295 10.35 21.34 39.14
#